data_AF-A0A2W6WBI3-F1
#
_entry.id   AF-A0A2W6WBI3-F1
#
_cell.length_a   1.000
_cell.length_b   1.000
_cell.length_c   1.000
_cell.angle_alpha   90.00
_cell.angle_beta   90.00
_cell.angle_gamma   90.00
#
_symmetry.space_group_name_H-M   'P 1'
#
loop_
_entity.id
_entity.type
_entity.pdbx_description
1 polymer ?
#
loop_
_entity_poly.entity_id
_entity_poly.type
_entity_poly.pdbx_seq_one_letter_code
_entity_poly.pdbx_strand_id
1 'polypeptide(L)' 'MVDQALLAQAKQLDVAERVELISEIWASIDADMLPVSSADKALLDRRLADADAAPLVGSSWQDVEASLRGRAG' A
#
# COMPACT_ATOMS: atom_id res chain seq x y z
N MET A 1 -11.84 -1.33 -16.74
CA MET A 1 -12.05 -2.78 -16.57
C MET A 1 -10.79 -3.47 -17.01
N VAL A 2 -10.20 -4.35 -16.19
CA VAL A 2 -8.94 -5.06 -16.53
C VAL A 2 -9.25 -6.22 -17.49
N ASP A 3 -8.32 -6.49 -18.41
CA ASP A 3 -8.40 -7.64 -19.32
C ASP A 3 -8.41 -8.96 -18.52
N GLN A 4 -9.39 -9.82 -18.78
CA GLN A 4 -9.58 -11.08 -18.04
C GLN A 4 -8.54 -12.14 -18.39
N ALA A 5 -8.01 -12.15 -19.61
CA ALA A 5 -6.94 -13.06 -20.01
C ALA A 5 -5.63 -12.67 -19.32
N LEU A 6 -5.32 -11.37 -19.27
CA LEU A 6 -4.17 -10.86 -18.52
C LEU A 6 -4.27 -11.21 -17.03
N LEU A 7 -5.45 -11.04 -16.42
CA LEU A 7 -5.67 -11.39 -15.02
C LEU A 7 -5.51 -12.90 -14.77
N ALA A 8 -5.94 -13.75 -15.70
CA ALA A 8 -5.76 -15.18 -15.60
C ALA A 8 -4.27 -15.58 -15.65
N GLN A 9 -3.47 -14.94 -16.51
CA GLN A 9 -2.02 -15.16 -16.60
C GLN A 9 -1.32 -14.72 -15.31
N ALA A 10 -1.63 -13.53 -14.79
CA ALA A 10 -1.07 -13.04 -13.53
C ALA A 10 -1.38 -13.96 -12.33
N LYS A 11 -2.51 -14.69 -12.35
CA LYS A 11 -2.87 -15.66 -11.31
C LYS A 11 -2.09 -16.97 -11.38
N GLN A 12 -1.45 -17.28 -12.51
CA GLN A 12 -0.62 -18.49 -12.67
C GLN A 12 0.79 -18.30 -12.11
N LEU A 13 1.24 -17.06 -11.97
CA LEU A 13 2.50 -16.70 -11.34
C LEU A 13 2.52 -17.12 -9.86
N ASP A 14 3.71 -17.41 -9.35
CA ASP A 14 3.88 -17.59 -7.90
C ASP A 14 3.67 -16.26 -7.14
N VAL A 15 3.79 -16.29 -5.81
CA VAL A 15 3.55 -15.09 -5.01
C VAL A 15 4.64 -14.04 -5.23
N ALA A 16 5.90 -14.44 -5.41
CA ALA A 16 7.01 -13.53 -5.60
C ALA A 16 6.92 -12.83 -6.96
N GLU A 17 6.68 -13.61 -8.01
CA GLU A 17 6.48 -13.10 -9.38
C GLU A 17 5.27 -12.16 -9.47
N ARG A 18 4.19 -12.44 -8.72
CA ARG A 18 3.05 -11.52 -8.63
C ARG A 18 3.41 -10.19 -7.99
N VAL A 19 4.20 -10.20 -6.93
CA VAL A 19 4.66 -8.98 -6.27
C VAL A 19 5.56 -8.18 -7.21
N GLU A 20 6.49 -8.84 -7.91
CA GLU A 20 7.35 -8.20 -8.91
C GLU A 20 6.52 -7.57 -10.04
N LEU A 21 5.54 -8.29 -10.60
CA LEU A 21 4.64 -7.75 -11.61
C LEU A 21 3.88 -6.51 -11.13
N ILE A 22 3.39 -6.51 -9.87
CA ILE A 22 2.74 -5.34 -9.28
C ILE A 22 3.70 -4.16 -9.21
N SER A 23 4.95 -4.39 -8.78
CA SER A 23 5.98 -3.35 -8.70
C SER A 23 6.31 -2.76 -10.06
N GLU A 24 6.49 -3.59 -11.09
CA GLU A 24 6.79 -3.12 -12.44
C GLU A 24 5.62 -2.33 -13.06
N ILE A 25 4.38 -2.81 -12.89
CA ILE A 25 3.19 -2.07 -13.33
C ILE A 25 3.11 -0.73 -12.61
N TRP A 26 3.34 -0.72 -11.28
CA TRP A 26 3.31 0.52 -10.51
C TRP A 26 4.39 1.52 -10.97
N ALA A 27 5.60 1.04 -11.23
CA ALA A 27 6.71 1.85 -11.72
C ALA A 27 6.49 2.41 -13.14
N SER A 28 5.63 1.75 -13.94
CA SER A 28 5.28 2.22 -15.29
C SER A 28 4.32 3.42 -15.30
N ILE A 29 3.72 3.76 -14.16
CA ILE A 29 2.80 4.90 -14.05
C ILE A 29 3.61 6.17 -13.85
N ASP A 30 3.44 7.14 -14.76
CA ASP A 30 4.00 8.47 -14.60
C ASP A 30 3.34 9.19 -13.40
N ALA A 31 4.16 9.62 -12.44
CA ALA A 31 3.72 10.31 -11.24
C ALA A 31 3.01 11.64 -11.56
N ASP A 32 3.38 12.29 -12.67
CA ASP A 32 2.76 13.56 -13.08
C ASP A 32 1.30 13.37 -13.54
N MET A 33 0.90 12.14 -13.90
CA MET A 33 -0.50 11.81 -14.20
C MET A 33 -1.37 11.67 -12.94
N LEU A 34 -0.77 11.56 -11.76
CA LEU A 34 -1.46 11.39 -10.47
C LEU A 34 -1.06 12.49 -9.49
N PRO A 35 -1.37 13.77 -9.80
CA PRO A 35 -0.97 14.88 -8.96
C PRO A 35 -1.61 14.77 -7.58
N VAL A 36 -0.76 14.73 -6.55
CA VAL A 36 -1.20 14.81 -5.15
C VAL A 36 -1.53 16.26 -4.83
N SER A 37 -2.69 16.50 -4.21
CA SER A 37 -3.07 17.85 -3.83
C SER A 37 -2.08 18.44 -2.81
N SER A 38 -1.90 19.76 -2.80
CA SER A 38 -1.04 20.41 -1.82
C SER A 38 -1.49 20.14 -0.38
N ALA A 39 -2.80 20.00 -0.15
CA ALA A 39 -3.37 19.66 1.15
C ALA A 39 -3.00 18.23 1.58
N ASP A 40 -3.11 17.25 0.66
CA ASP A 40 -2.75 15.86 0.96
C ASP A 40 -1.25 15.72 1.19
N LYS A 41 -0.43 16.40 0.39
CA LYS A 41 1.03 16.42 0.58
C LYS A 41 1.40 16.98 1.95
N ALA A 42 0.83 18.12 2.33
CA ALA A 42 1.08 18.73 3.66
C ALA A 42 0.62 17.82 4.81
N LEU A 43 -0.50 17.10 4.64
CA LEU A 43 -0.97 16.13 5.63
C LEU A 43 0.01 14.96 5.77
N LEU A 44 0.50 14.41 4.65
CA LEU A 44 1.47 13.32 4.66
C LEU A 44 2.79 13.75 5.31
N ASP A 45 3.32 14.91 4.93
CA ASP A 45 4.55 15.47 5.50
C ASP A 45 4.43 15.65 7.02
N ARG A 46 3.29 16.15 7.51
CA ARG A 46 3.01 16.26 8.94
C ARG A 46 2.98 14.89 9.64
N ARG A 47 2.26 13.92 9.07
CA ARG A 47 2.13 12.58 9.68
C ARG A 47 3.47 11.85 9.74
N LEU A 48 4.33 12.07 8.74
CA LEU A 48 5.67 11.52 8.72
C LEU A 48 6.53 12.15 9.83
N ALA A 49 6.49 13.48 9.96
CA ALA A 49 7.19 14.18 11.04
C ALA A 49 6.72 13.75 12.44
N ASP A 50 5.41 13.57 12.63
CA ASP A 50 4.84 13.07 13.89
C ASP A 50 5.34 11.65 14.20
N ALA A 51 5.43 10.77 13.20
CA ALA A 51 5.95 9.41 13.35
C ALA A 51 7.46 9.38 13.68
N ASP A 52 8.26 10.21 13.01
CA ASP A 52 9.70 10.31 13.25
C ASP A 52 10.01 10.90 14.64
N ALA A 53 9.20 11.85 15.10
CA ALA A 53 9.36 12.45 16.43
C ALA A 53 8.95 11.50 17.57
N ALA A 54 8.07 10.54 17.29
CA ALA A 54 7.51 9.64 18.30
C ALA A 54 7.37 8.19 17.79
N PRO A 55 8.48 7.49 17.49
CA PRO A 55 8.46 6.18 16.81
C PRO A 55 7.82 5.06 17.63
N LEU A 56 7.64 5.25 18.94
CA LEU A 56 6.99 4.29 19.84
C LEU A 56 5.49 4.60 20.06
N VAL A 57 4.98 5.68 19.46
CA VAL A 57 3.55 6.03 19.51
C VAL A 57 2.83 5.30 18.38
N GLY A 58 2.41 4.08 18.68
CA GLY A 58 1.67 3.21 17.78
C GLY A 58 1.22 1.95 18.50
N SER A 59 0.22 1.27 17.95
CA SER A 59 -0.10 -0.09 18.40
C SER A 59 0.96 -1.05 17.86
N SER A 60 1.35 -2.03 18.66
CA SER A 60 2.21 -3.10 18.13
C SER A 60 1.48 -3.86 17.03
N TRP A 61 2.22 -4.47 16.10
CA TRP A 61 1.60 -5.30 15.07
C TRP A 61 0.73 -6.42 15.68
N GLN A 62 1.15 -6.98 16.82
CA GLN A 62 0.43 -8.01 17.56
C GLN A 62 -0.93 -7.50 18.06
N ASP A 63 -0.98 -6.27 18.59
CA ASP A 63 -2.23 -5.64 19.05
C ASP A 63 -3.19 -5.36 17.87
N VAL A 64 -2.63 -4.89 16.75
CA VAL A 64 -3.40 -4.64 15.51
C VAL A 64 -3.97 -5.95 14.96
N GLU A 65 -3.15 -6.99 14.88
CA GLU A 65 -3.55 -8.31 14.41
C GLU A 65 -4.65 -8.91 15.29
N ALA A 66 -4.50 -8.84 16.62
CA ALA A 66 -5.51 -9.29 17.56
C ALA A 66 -6.85 -8.54 17.37
N SER A 67 -6.80 -7.21 17.17
CA SER A 67 -7.99 -6.40 16.90
C SER A 67 -8.68 -6.81 15.59
N LEU A 68 -7.91 -7.03 14.52
CA LEU A 68 -8.47 -7.41 13.22
C LEU A 68 -9.13 -8.78 13.24
N ARG A 69 -8.50 -9.77 13.90
CA ARG A 69 -9.08 -11.10 14.07
C ARG A 69 -10.33 -11.09 14.94
N GLY A 70 -10.35 -10.28 16.00
CA GLY A 70 -11.51 -10.13 16.88
C GLY A 70 -12.74 -9.47 16.23
N ARG A 71 -12.55 -8.72 15.13
CA ARG A 71 -13.65 -8.12 14.33
C ARG A 71 -14.21 -9.06 13.25
N ALA A 72 -13.52 -10.17 12.98
CA ALA A 72 -13.88 -11.11 11.93
C ALA A 72 -14.69 -12.32 12.45
N GLY A 73 -15.09 -12.32 13.73
CA GLY A 73 -15.99 -13.31 14.35
C GLY A 73 -17.29 -12.67 14.79
#